data_AF-A0A9D7RM25-F1
#
_entry.id   AF-A0A9D7RM25-F1
#
_cell.length_a   1.000
_cell.length_b   1.000
_cell.length_c   1.000
_cell.angle_alpha   90.00
_cell.angle_beta   90.00
_cell.angle_gamma   90.00
#
_symmetry.space_group_name_H-M   'P 1'
#
loop_
_entity.id
_entity.type
_entity.pdbx_description
1 polymer ?
#
loop_
_entity_poly.entity_id
_entity_poly.type
_entity_poly.pdbx_seq_one_letter_code
_entity_poly.pdbx_strand_id
1 'polypeptide(L)'
;MSHKTMKKALVILATVMVATPMLHAQDDVSVRFGLKLSPNLSMLRSETKGLKSAGNTFGYTFGLMAEFPIGASGNYRFATGLNLNNVGGKSSQDFSYLSAINGPILSRELETTYKLQYIELPLTVKLMTNEIGYMRYFAQVGFGASFNIRAKADRVVPQYFASPADAFVETFIEEENENIQDDINLFRAALIVGAGAEYNFSGNTSLLFGITYNNGFTNIANFDVDVDKKAKLLNNYLELTVGVFF
;
A
#
# COMPACT_ATOMS: atom_id res chain seq x y z
N MET A 1 -41.00 15.50 -0.94
CA MET A 1 -40.14 16.71 -0.90
C MET A 1 -40.16 17.38 -2.26
N SER A 2 -40.46 18.67 -2.31
CA SER A 2 -40.79 19.42 -3.54
C SER A 2 -39.62 19.50 -4.53
N HIS A 3 -39.91 19.26 -5.82
CA HIS A 3 -38.98 19.36 -6.95
C HIS A 3 -38.31 20.74 -7.09
N LYS A 4 -38.86 21.76 -6.40
CA LYS A 4 -38.31 23.12 -6.33
C LYS A 4 -37.06 23.23 -5.44
N THR A 5 -36.87 22.32 -4.48
CA THR A 5 -35.74 22.34 -3.54
C THR A 5 -34.47 21.71 -4.13
N MET A 6 -34.60 20.68 -4.97
CA MET A 6 -33.46 20.04 -5.67
C MET A 6 -32.80 20.96 -6.70
N LYS A 7 -33.57 21.79 -7.42
CA LYS A 7 -33.01 22.76 -8.39
C LYS A 7 -32.17 23.85 -7.70
N LYS A 8 -32.51 24.24 -6.46
CA LYS A 8 -31.74 25.21 -5.67
C LYS A 8 -30.44 24.58 -5.13
N ALA A 9 -30.48 23.31 -4.71
CA ALA A 9 -29.29 22.58 -4.27
C ALA A 9 -28.29 22.36 -5.41
N LEU A 10 -28.77 22.05 -6.63
CA LEU A 10 -27.91 21.87 -7.80
C LEU A 10 -27.26 23.19 -8.26
N VAL A 11 -27.98 24.31 -8.16
CA VAL A 11 -27.44 25.64 -8.49
C VAL A 11 -26.42 26.10 -7.46
N ILE A 12 -26.62 25.80 -6.17
CA ILE A 12 -25.62 26.10 -5.13
C ILE A 12 -24.34 25.27 -5.34
N LEU A 13 -24.46 23.99 -5.71
CA LEU A 13 -23.31 23.13 -6.00
C LEU A 13 -22.57 23.54 -7.30
N ALA A 14 -23.29 24.04 -8.31
CA ALA A 14 -22.70 24.57 -9.53
C ALA A 14 -22.06 25.97 -9.34
N THR A 15 -22.56 26.77 -8.39
CA THR A 15 -21.99 28.11 -8.09
C THR A 15 -20.69 28.01 -7.28
N VAL A 16 -20.52 26.96 -6.47
CA VAL A 16 -19.26 26.70 -5.75
C VAL A 16 -18.13 26.28 -6.70
N MET A 17 -18.43 25.74 -7.89
CA MET A 17 -17.41 25.41 -8.91
C MET A 17 -16.94 26.61 -9.76
N VAL A 18 -17.59 27.77 -9.70
CA VAL A 18 -17.25 28.93 -10.56
C VAL A 18 -16.64 30.11 -9.78
N ALA A 19 -16.59 30.03 -8.44
CA ALA A 19 -15.92 31.04 -7.62
C ALA A 19 -14.43 30.69 -7.40
N THR A 20 -13.64 30.68 -8.47
CA THR A 20 -12.19 30.85 -8.33
C THR A 20 -11.92 32.34 -8.13
N PRO A 21 -11.40 32.79 -6.97
CA PRO A 21 -10.78 34.10 -6.95
C PRO A 21 -9.60 34.05 -7.92
N MET A 22 -9.61 34.95 -8.90
CA MET A 22 -8.43 35.30 -9.68
C MET A 22 -7.39 35.88 -8.71
N LEU A 23 -6.61 34.99 -8.08
CA LEU A 23 -5.48 35.36 -7.25
C LEU A 23 -4.33 35.75 -8.19
N HIS A 24 -3.84 36.96 -7.99
CA HIS A 24 -2.72 37.55 -8.70
C HIS A 24 -1.52 36.59 -8.75
N ALA A 25 -1.14 36.16 -9.95
CA ALA A 25 0.06 35.39 -10.21
C ALA A 25 1.29 36.31 -10.17
N GLN A 26 1.81 36.53 -8.97
CA GLN A 26 3.14 37.06 -8.71
C GLN A 26 3.73 36.28 -7.52
N ASP A 27 4.07 35.01 -7.74
CA ASP A 27 5.08 34.24 -7.00
C ASP A 27 5.27 32.90 -7.73
N ASP A 28 6.51 32.53 -8.05
CA ASP A 28 6.96 31.38 -8.87
C ASP A 28 6.57 29.98 -8.34
N VAL A 29 5.69 29.92 -7.34
CA VAL A 29 5.30 28.68 -6.69
C VAL A 29 4.04 28.11 -7.34
N SER A 30 4.23 27.21 -8.29
CA SER A 30 3.14 26.57 -9.07
C SER A 30 2.90 25.11 -8.68
N VAL A 31 1.76 24.57 -9.12
CA VAL A 31 1.45 23.13 -9.03
C VAL A 31 2.43 22.36 -9.90
N ARG A 32 2.97 21.25 -9.38
CA ARG A 32 3.91 20.40 -10.12
C ARG A 32 3.34 18.99 -10.29
N PHE A 33 3.67 18.38 -11.43
CA PHE A 33 3.29 17.01 -11.73
C PHE A 33 4.54 16.18 -11.98
N GLY A 34 4.48 14.89 -11.67
CA GLY A 34 5.64 14.03 -11.80
C GLY A 34 5.31 12.56 -11.95
N LEU A 35 6.37 11.79 -12.16
CA LEU A 35 6.34 10.34 -12.25
C LEU A 35 7.34 9.77 -11.26
N LYS A 36 7.00 8.66 -10.62
CA LYS A 36 7.93 7.92 -9.76
C LYS A 36 7.99 6.44 -10.09
N LEU A 37 9.16 5.86 -9.84
CA LEU A 37 9.40 4.44 -9.73
C LEU A 37 10.12 4.19 -8.40
N SER A 38 9.58 3.27 -7.60
CA SER A 38 10.09 3.00 -6.27
C SER A 38 10.18 1.48 -6.03
N PRO A 39 11.34 0.83 -6.15
CA PRO A 39 11.52 -0.51 -5.60
C PRO A 39 11.19 -0.51 -4.11
N ASN A 40 10.54 -1.57 -3.64
CA ASN A 40 10.10 -1.68 -2.25
C ASN A 40 10.41 -3.06 -1.64
N LEU A 41 10.57 -3.07 -0.32
CA LEU A 41 10.64 -4.27 0.49
C LEU A 41 9.40 -4.27 1.40
N SER A 42 8.51 -5.22 1.15
CA SER A 42 7.22 -5.33 1.80
C SER A 42 7.19 -6.49 2.78
N MET A 43 6.44 -6.33 3.87
CA MET A 43 6.30 -7.31 4.92
C MET A 43 4.85 -7.36 5.43
N LEU A 44 4.47 -8.51 5.98
CA LEU A 44 3.23 -8.66 6.71
C LEU A 44 3.52 -8.74 8.21
N ARG A 45 2.75 -8.00 9.00
CA ARG A 45 2.72 -8.12 10.45
C ARG A 45 1.42 -8.81 10.86
N SER A 46 1.54 -10.01 11.42
CA SER A 46 0.41 -10.69 12.04
C SER A 46 0.16 -10.19 13.45
N GLU A 47 -1.12 -9.99 13.77
CA GLU A 47 -1.61 -9.71 15.12
C GLU A 47 -2.56 -10.83 15.60
N THR A 48 -2.51 -12.00 14.96
CA THR A 48 -3.38 -13.15 15.25
C THR A 48 -2.59 -14.32 15.82
N LYS A 49 -2.97 -14.81 17.01
CA LYS A 49 -2.34 -16.01 17.59
C LYS A 49 -2.48 -17.21 16.65
N GLY A 50 -1.39 -17.91 16.36
CA GLY A 50 -1.36 -19.06 15.44
C GLY A 50 -0.97 -18.70 14.01
N LEU A 51 -0.98 -17.41 13.65
CA LEU A 51 -0.50 -16.91 12.38
C LEU A 51 0.75 -16.05 12.65
N LYS A 52 1.90 -16.43 12.09
CA LYS A 52 3.19 -15.75 12.30
C LYS A 52 3.54 -14.93 11.06
N SER A 53 4.33 -13.87 11.27
CA SER A 53 5.00 -13.15 10.18
C SER A 53 6.25 -13.92 9.76
N ALA A 54 6.35 -14.28 8.48
CA ALA A 54 7.39 -15.19 7.98
C ALA A 54 8.40 -14.51 7.02
N GLY A 55 8.46 -13.18 7.01
CA GLY A 55 9.48 -12.43 6.28
C GLY A 55 8.94 -11.49 5.21
N ASN A 56 9.85 -11.06 4.34
CA ASN A 56 9.65 -9.94 3.42
C ASN A 56 9.58 -10.42 1.96
N THR A 57 8.93 -9.64 1.12
CA THR A 57 8.90 -9.80 -0.34
C THR A 57 9.39 -8.54 -1.01
N PHE A 58 10.13 -8.69 -2.11
CA PHE A 58 10.49 -7.56 -2.96
C PHE A 58 9.31 -7.16 -3.86
N GLY A 59 9.16 -5.88 -4.11
CA GLY A 59 8.10 -5.31 -4.93
C GLY A 59 8.51 -3.98 -5.53
N TYR A 60 7.54 -3.27 -6.09
CA TYR A 60 7.75 -1.93 -6.63
C TYR A 60 6.46 -1.13 -6.66
N THR A 61 6.62 0.18 -6.61
CA THR A 61 5.56 1.17 -6.79
C THR A 61 5.88 1.96 -8.05
N PHE A 62 4.92 2.15 -8.93
CA PHE A 62 4.99 3.22 -9.94
C PHE A 62 3.82 4.17 -9.72
N GLY A 63 3.98 5.45 -10.02
CA GLY A 63 2.87 6.37 -9.82
C GLY A 63 3.03 7.74 -10.44
N LEU A 64 1.89 8.41 -10.57
CA LEU A 64 1.77 9.83 -10.87
C LEU A 64 1.87 10.61 -9.56
N MET A 65 2.60 11.71 -9.56
CA MET A 65 2.74 12.63 -8.44
C MET A 65 2.11 13.97 -8.79
N ALA A 66 1.45 14.60 -7.83
CA ALA A 66 0.94 15.96 -7.92
C ALA A 66 1.22 16.70 -6.62
N GLU A 67 1.80 17.89 -6.72
CA GLU A 67 2.15 18.69 -5.56
C GLU A 67 1.58 20.10 -5.69
N PHE A 68 0.79 20.49 -4.69
CA PHE A 68 0.14 21.79 -4.57
C PHE A 68 0.86 22.61 -3.49
N PRO A 69 1.30 23.83 -3.81
CA PRO A 69 1.96 24.66 -2.81
C PRO A 69 1.00 25.13 -1.71
N ILE A 70 1.53 25.19 -0.49
CA ILE A 70 0.85 25.73 0.69
C ILE A 70 1.60 27.00 1.09
N GLY A 71 0.96 28.15 0.90
CA GLY A 71 1.58 29.46 1.15
C GLY A 71 2.56 29.90 0.06
N ALA A 72 3.14 31.08 0.26
CA ALA A 72 3.97 31.75 -0.76
C ALA A 72 5.44 31.29 -0.79
N SER A 73 5.95 30.64 0.25
CA SER A 73 7.38 30.31 0.33
C SER A 73 7.80 29.11 -0.53
N GLY A 74 6.83 28.28 -0.97
CA GLY A 74 7.11 27.07 -1.72
C GLY A 74 7.85 25.97 -0.95
N ASN A 75 8.05 26.13 0.36
CA ASN A 75 8.63 25.11 1.26
C ASN A 75 7.62 24.08 1.74
N TYR A 76 6.33 24.44 1.73
CA TYR A 76 5.26 23.58 2.20
C TYR A 76 4.42 23.17 1.00
N ARG A 77 4.18 21.87 0.86
CA ARG A 77 3.40 21.32 -0.25
C ARG A 77 2.44 20.25 0.22
N PHE A 78 1.22 20.30 -0.28
CA PHE A 78 0.32 19.16 -0.24
C PHE A 78 0.67 18.24 -1.41
N ALA A 79 1.13 17.04 -1.10
CA ALA A 79 1.54 16.04 -2.07
C ALA A 79 0.51 14.91 -2.13
N THR A 80 0.02 14.67 -3.34
CA THR A 80 -0.91 13.59 -3.68
C THR A 80 -0.49 12.93 -4.98
N GLY A 81 -1.27 11.98 -5.49
CA GLY A 81 -0.89 11.20 -6.66
C GLY A 81 -1.77 9.99 -6.89
N LEU A 82 -1.35 9.14 -7.82
CA LEU A 82 -1.96 7.85 -8.09
C LEU A 82 -0.85 6.80 -8.23
N ASN A 83 -0.76 5.91 -7.25
CA ASN A 83 0.28 4.89 -7.19
C ASN A 83 -0.31 3.51 -7.49
N LEU A 84 0.40 2.71 -8.28
CA LEU A 84 0.20 1.26 -8.35
C LEU A 84 1.29 0.58 -7.52
N ASN A 85 0.87 0.04 -6.37
CA ASN A 85 1.74 -0.61 -5.41
C ASN A 85 1.70 -2.12 -5.66
N ASN A 86 2.83 -2.72 -6.06
CA ASN A 86 3.04 -4.16 -6.04
C ASN A 86 3.80 -4.48 -4.76
N VAL A 87 3.11 -5.11 -3.81
CA VAL A 87 3.57 -5.34 -2.44
C VAL A 87 3.18 -6.76 -2.02
N GLY A 88 3.60 -7.17 -0.83
CA GLY A 88 3.33 -8.52 -0.36
C GLY A 88 3.86 -8.80 1.03
N GLY A 89 4.13 -10.05 1.28
CA GLY A 89 4.86 -10.51 2.45
C GLY A 89 4.50 -11.96 2.74
N LYS A 90 5.11 -12.52 3.77
CA LYS A 90 4.95 -13.93 4.10
C LYS A 90 4.26 -14.08 5.44
N SER A 91 3.34 -15.03 5.54
CA SER A 91 2.85 -15.53 6.82
C SER A 91 3.10 -17.02 6.94
N SER A 92 3.16 -17.53 8.15
CA SER A 92 3.23 -18.96 8.40
C SER A 92 2.33 -19.42 9.52
N GLN A 93 1.95 -20.70 9.49
CA GLN A 93 1.11 -21.34 10.50
C GLN A 93 1.68 -22.71 10.84
N ASP A 94 1.69 -23.04 12.13
CA ASP A 94 2.07 -24.38 12.59
C ASP A 94 0.92 -25.35 12.29
N PHE A 95 1.22 -26.43 11.55
CA PHE A 95 0.25 -27.45 11.15
C PHE A 95 0.67 -28.81 11.72
N SER A 96 -0.20 -29.39 12.55
CA SER A 96 0.01 -30.71 13.14
C SER A 96 -0.73 -31.78 12.33
N TYR A 97 -0.05 -32.89 12.04
CA TYR A 97 -0.58 -33.96 11.20
C TYR A 97 -0.08 -35.35 11.60
N LEU A 98 -0.78 -36.37 11.13
CA LEU A 98 -0.37 -37.78 11.22
C LEU A 98 0.03 -38.27 9.83
N SER A 99 1.15 -38.97 9.73
CA SER A 99 1.63 -39.57 8.46
C SER A 99 1.26 -41.05 8.29
N ALA A 100 0.83 -41.72 9.36
CA ALA A 100 0.43 -43.13 9.35
C ALA A 100 -0.48 -43.48 10.53
N ILE A 101 -1.19 -44.61 10.43
CA ILE A 101 -1.99 -45.19 11.52
C ILE A 101 -1.08 -45.50 12.72
N ASN A 102 -1.43 -45.02 13.92
CA ASN A 102 -0.64 -45.13 15.16
C ASN A 102 0.76 -44.48 15.11
N GLY A 103 1.02 -43.61 14.12
CA GLY A 103 2.24 -42.81 14.06
C GLY A 103 2.25 -41.65 15.07
N PRO A 104 3.42 -41.06 15.38
CA PRO A 104 3.49 -39.86 16.20
C PRO A 104 2.84 -38.66 15.49
N ILE A 105 2.31 -37.70 16.27
CA ILE A 105 1.89 -36.41 15.73
C ILE A 105 3.13 -35.62 15.30
N LEU A 106 3.19 -35.28 14.02
CA LEU A 106 4.24 -34.44 13.43
C LEU A 106 3.76 -33.00 13.33
N SER A 107 4.69 -32.06 13.23
CA SER A 107 4.41 -30.64 13.04
C SER A 107 5.23 -30.10 11.89
N ARG A 108 4.61 -29.31 11.02
CA ARG A 108 5.26 -28.58 9.93
C ARG A 108 4.76 -27.13 9.92
N GLU A 109 5.66 -26.21 9.67
CA GLU A 109 5.30 -24.81 9.42
C GLU A 109 4.89 -24.66 7.94
N LEU A 110 3.65 -24.23 7.70
CA LEU A 110 3.13 -23.95 6.36
C LEU A 110 3.28 -22.47 6.07
N GLU A 111 4.08 -22.15 5.05
CA GLU A 111 4.29 -20.78 4.59
C GLU A 111 3.24 -20.41 3.53
N THR A 112 2.78 -19.16 3.58
CA THR A 112 2.00 -18.52 2.53
C THR A 112 2.68 -17.22 2.13
N THR A 113 3.04 -17.10 0.86
CA THR A 113 3.56 -15.86 0.27
C THR A 113 2.44 -15.09 -0.41
N TYR A 114 2.13 -13.89 0.06
CA TYR A 114 1.08 -13.03 -0.50
C TYR A 114 1.68 -12.08 -1.53
N LYS A 115 1.04 -12.00 -2.70
CA LYS A 115 1.35 -11.11 -3.82
C LYS A 115 0.16 -10.19 -4.05
N LEU A 116 0.25 -8.95 -3.58
CA LEU A 116 -0.85 -8.00 -3.53
C LEU A 116 -0.60 -6.80 -4.44
N GLN A 117 -1.65 -6.31 -5.08
CA GLN A 117 -1.61 -5.09 -5.88
C GLN A 117 -2.67 -4.10 -5.40
N TYR A 118 -2.25 -2.86 -5.15
CA TYR A 118 -3.14 -1.79 -4.71
C TYR A 118 -3.01 -0.56 -5.60
N ILE A 119 -4.13 0.13 -5.83
CA ILE A 119 -4.14 1.53 -6.25
C ILE A 119 -4.16 2.39 -5.00
N GLU A 120 -3.17 3.27 -4.81
CA GLU A 120 -3.08 4.15 -3.65
C GLU A 120 -3.14 5.63 -4.03
N LEU A 121 -3.98 6.36 -3.30
CA LEU A 121 -4.04 7.81 -3.27
C LEU A 121 -3.30 8.30 -2.01
N PRO A 122 -2.07 8.83 -2.11
CA PRO A 122 -1.40 9.47 -1.00
C PRO A 122 -2.01 10.85 -0.73
N LEU A 123 -2.14 11.21 0.54
CA LEU A 123 -2.63 12.48 1.05
C LEU A 123 -1.62 12.96 2.09
N THR A 124 -0.59 13.66 1.62
CA THR A 124 0.59 13.97 2.45
C THR A 124 0.94 15.45 2.42
N VAL A 125 1.64 15.89 3.45
CA VAL A 125 2.33 17.18 3.49
C VAL A 125 3.82 16.92 3.34
N LYS A 126 4.45 17.71 2.48
CA LYS A 126 5.88 17.72 2.22
C LYS A 126 6.46 19.06 2.66
N LEU A 127 7.44 18.98 3.54
CA LEU A 127 8.19 20.10 4.11
C LEU A 127 9.55 20.08 3.45
N MET A 128 9.94 21.19 2.81
CA MET A 128 11.18 21.27 2.04
C MET A 128 12.03 22.42 2.53
N THR A 129 13.35 22.24 2.50
CA THR A 129 14.28 23.33 2.74
C THR A 129 14.23 24.35 1.61
N ASN A 130 14.86 25.50 1.85
CA ASN A 130 15.30 26.36 0.76
C ASN A 130 16.32 25.62 -0.11
N GLU A 131 16.47 26.10 -1.33
CA GLU A 131 17.46 25.56 -2.25
C GLU A 131 18.87 25.88 -1.78
N ILE A 132 19.73 24.85 -1.76
CA ILE A 132 21.15 24.96 -1.42
C ILE A 132 21.91 24.45 -2.64
N GLY A 133 22.47 25.38 -3.43
CA GLY A 133 23.01 25.05 -4.75
C GLY A 133 21.88 24.72 -5.72
N TYR A 134 21.77 23.45 -6.11
CA TYR A 134 20.67 22.92 -6.93
C TYR A 134 19.81 21.89 -6.16
N MET A 135 20.02 21.77 -4.85
CA MET A 135 19.42 20.72 -4.02
C MET A 135 18.39 21.28 -3.05
N ARG A 136 17.28 20.56 -2.87
CA ARG A 136 16.32 20.77 -1.79
C ARG A 136 16.15 19.49 -1.01
N TYR A 137 16.16 19.56 0.31
CA TYR A 137 15.89 18.39 1.16
C TYR A 137 14.46 18.46 1.63
N PHE A 138 13.82 17.30 1.81
CA PHE A 138 12.43 17.25 2.26
C PHE A 138 12.17 16.17 3.29
N ALA A 139 11.15 16.43 4.11
CA ALA A 139 10.43 15.46 4.90
C ALA A 139 8.99 15.39 4.40
N GLN A 140 8.38 14.21 4.44
CA GLN A 140 7.03 13.95 3.97
C GLN A 140 6.28 13.14 5.02
N VAL A 141 5.06 13.54 5.33
CA VAL A 141 4.20 12.83 6.28
C VAL A 141 2.74 12.93 5.87
N GLY A 142 1.97 11.88 6.08
CA GLY A 142 0.51 11.90 5.91
C GLY A 142 -0.07 10.51 5.80
N PHE A 143 -1.15 10.38 5.06
CA PHE A 143 -1.91 9.13 4.97
C PHE A 143 -1.97 8.60 3.54
N GLY A 144 -2.14 7.29 3.40
CA GLY A 144 -2.41 6.61 2.14
C GLY A 144 -3.77 5.93 2.20
N ALA A 145 -4.57 6.13 1.16
CA ALA A 145 -5.81 5.39 0.92
C ALA A 145 -5.57 4.41 -0.24
N SER A 146 -5.49 3.12 0.05
CA SER A 146 -5.18 2.07 -0.93
C SER A 146 -6.40 1.17 -1.17
N PHE A 147 -6.62 0.79 -2.43
CA PHE A 147 -7.67 -0.12 -2.87
C PHE A 147 -7.06 -1.35 -3.54
N ASN A 148 -7.36 -2.54 -3.04
CA ASN A 148 -6.88 -3.79 -3.58
C ASN A 148 -7.52 -4.04 -4.95
N ILE A 149 -6.69 -4.35 -5.94
CA ILE A 149 -7.16 -4.68 -7.30
C ILE A 149 -6.72 -6.08 -7.75
N ARG A 150 -5.82 -6.71 -6.97
CA ARG A 150 -5.34 -8.07 -7.21
C ARG A 150 -4.80 -8.63 -5.89
N ALA A 151 -5.16 -9.87 -5.60
CA ALA A 151 -4.49 -10.66 -4.58
C ALA A 151 -4.24 -12.08 -5.08
N LYS A 152 -2.98 -12.52 -4.96
CA LYS A 152 -2.55 -13.89 -5.24
C LYS A 152 -1.73 -14.43 -4.08
N ALA A 153 -1.66 -15.75 -3.94
CA ALA A 153 -0.80 -16.39 -2.96
C ALA A 153 -0.08 -17.61 -3.54
N ASP A 154 1.12 -17.86 -3.01
CA ASP A 154 1.77 -19.17 -3.11
C ASP A 154 1.62 -19.84 -1.74
N ARG A 155 1.13 -21.09 -1.71
CA ARG A 155 0.74 -21.81 -0.49
C ARG A 155 1.32 -23.22 -0.48
N VAL A 156 1.77 -23.67 0.70
CA VAL A 156 2.08 -25.08 0.93
C VAL A 156 0.86 -25.75 1.57
N VAL A 157 0.25 -26.71 0.90
CA VAL A 157 -0.97 -27.40 1.38
C VAL A 157 -0.74 -28.90 1.58
N PRO A 158 -1.34 -29.52 2.62
CA PRO A 158 -1.25 -30.96 2.83
C PRO A 158 -2.13 -31.71 1.81
N GLN A 159 -1.58 -32.77 1.23
CA GLN A 159 -2.31 -33.74 0.43
C GLN A 159 -2.54 -35.00 1.25
N TYR A 160 -3.80 -35.45 1.33
CA TYR A 160 -4.20 -36.60 2.11
C TYR A 160 -4.21 -37.88 1.27
N PHE A 161 -3.98 -39.02 1.91
CA PHE A 161 -4.14 -40.33 1.25
C PHE A 161 -5.57 -40.50 0.74
N ALA A 162 -5.74 -40.93 -0.50
CA ALA A 162 -7.03 -41.36 -1.00
C ALA A 162 -7.44 -42.66 -0.29
N SER A 163 -8.59 -42.67 0.39
CA SER A 163 -9.34 -43.84 0.91
C SER A 163 -8.59 -45.19 1.02
N PRO A 164 -8.50 -45.79 2.22
CA PRO A 164 -9.51 -45.71 3.27
C PRO A 164 -9.19 -44.69 4.37
N ALA A 165 -8.25 -43.77 4.16
CA ALA A 165 -7.88 -42.84 5.23
C ALA A 165 -7.53 -41.43 4.75
N ASP A 166 -8.58 -40.66 4.44
CA ASP A 166 -8.57 -39.20 4.20
C ASP A 166 -8.15 -38.37 5.45
N ALA A 167 -7.61 -39.03 6.48
CA ALA A 167 -7.19 -38.45 7.75
C ALA A 167 -5.66 -38.34 7.90
N PHE A 168 -4.88 -38.90 6.97
CA PHE A 168 -3.41 -38.88 7.02
C PHE A 168 -2.83 -38.08 5.87
N VAL A 169 -1.77 -37.32 6.14
CA VAL A 169 -1.08 -36.52 5.13
C VAL A 169 -0.01 -37.39 4.46
N GLU A 170 -0.13 -37.54 3.15
CA GLU A 170 0.82 -38.25 2.30
C GLU A 170 2.02 -37.36 1.95
N THR A 171 1.73 -36.14 1.49
CA THR A 171 2.75 -35.19 1.06
C THR A 171 2.26 -33.75 1.22
N PHE A 172 3.13 -32.78 0.97
CA PHE A 172 2.77 -31.37 0.87
C PHE A 172 3.06 -30.91 -0.55
N ILE A 173 2.10 -30.22 -1.16
CA ILE A 173 2.23 -29.65 -2.50
C ILE A 173 2.32 -28.13 -2.41
N GLU A 174 3.01 -27.54 -3.37
CA GLU A 174 3.10 -26.09 -3.53
C GLU A 174 2.08 -25.65 -4.59
N GLU A 175 1.13 -24.83 -4.17
CA GLU A 175 0.19 -24.14 -5.05
C GLU A 175 0.73 -22.75 -5.33
N GLU A 176 0.88 -22.39 -6.60
CA GLU A 176 1.46 -21.11 -7.00
C GLU A 176 0.43 -20.19 -7.66
N ASN A 177 0.49 -18.90 -7.32
CA ASN A 177 -0.32 -17.85 -7.92
C ASN A 177 -1.84 -18.05 -7.79
N GLU A 178 -2.28 -18.74 -6.75
CA GLU A 178 -3.69 -18.95 -6.42
C GLU A 178 -4.40 -17.63 -6.19
N ASN A 179 -5.63 -17.51 -6.70
CA ASN A 179 -6.42 -16.30 -6.54
C ASN A 179 -7.00 -16.25 -5.13
N ILE A 180 -6.62 -15.23 -4.37
CA ILE A 180 -7.09 -15.00 -2.99
C ILE A 180 -7.74 -13.62 -2.84
N GLN A 181 -8.37 -13.14 -3.91
CA GLN A 181 -9.02 -11.82 -3.94
C GLN A 181 -10.07 -11.64 -2.84
N ASP A 182 -10.82 -12.70 -2.53
CA ASP A 182 -11.88 -12.68 -1.52
C ASP A 182 -11.34 -12.75 -0.08
N ASP A 183 -10.12 -13.27 0.09
CA ASP A 183 -9.41 -13.37 1.38
C ASP A 183 -8.73 -12.05 1.79
N ILE A 184 -8.77 -11.02 0.94
CA ILE A 184 -8.11 -9.73 1.16
C ILE A 184 -9.14 -8.59 1.15
N ASN A 185 -9.11 -7.75 2.18
CA ASN A 185 -9.97 -6.57 2.25
C ASN A 185 -9.68 -5.58 1.11
N LEU A 186 -10.74 -5.05 0.52
CA LEU A 186 -10.63 -4.07 -0.56
C LEU A 186 -9.87 -2.81 -0.13
N PHE A 187 -10.11 -2.29 1.08
CA PHE A 187 -9.53 -1.03 1.52
C PHE A 187 -8.39 -1.23 2.51
N ARG A 188 -7.32 -0.45 2.32
CA ARG A 188 -6.19 -0.33 3.24
C ARG A 188 -5.88 1.13 3.50
N ALA A 189 -5.77 1.51 4.76
CA ALA A 189 -5.24 2.82 5.16
C ALA A 189 -3.84 2.68 5.76
N ALA A 190 -3.00 3.67 5.47
CA ALA A 190 -1.61 3.69 5.92
C ALA A 190 -1.15 5.07 6.37
N LEU A 191 -0.16 5.09 7.25
CA LEU A 191 0.65 6.26 7.56
C LEU A 191 1.87 6.25 6.65
N ILE A 192 2.12 7.35 5.96
CA ILE A 192 3.26 7.56 5.07
C ILE A 192 4.23 8.50 5.77
N VAL A 193 5.48 8.10 5.91
CA VAL A 193 6.57 8.93 6.42
C VAL A 193 7.77 8.75 5.53
N GLY A 194 8.33 9.83 5.01
CA GLY A 194 9.47 9.77 4.11
C GLY A 194 10.37 10.99 4.23
N ALA A 195 11.55 10.87 3.66
CA ALA A 195 12.50 11.96 3.52
C ALA A 195 13.35 11.76 2.27
N GLY A 196 13.93 12.83 1.76
CA GLY A 196 14.74 12.75 0.56
C GLY A 196 15.31 14.08 0.11
N ALA A 197 15.74 14.10 -1.14
CA ALA A 197 16.26 15.27 -1.79
C ALA A 197 15.72 15.41 -3.22
N GLU A 198 15.63 16.65 -3.68
CA GLU A 198 15.35 17.02 -5.06
C GLU A 198 16.55 17.76 -5.65
N TYR A 199 16.95 17.39 -6.86
CA TYR A 199 17.95 18.09 -7.66
C TYR A 199 17.25 18.86 -8.78
N ASN A 200 17.36 20.20 -8.79
CA ASN A 200 16.82 21.05 -9.84
C ASN A 200 17.69 20.97 -11.09
N PHE A 201 17.11 20.58 -12.22
CA PHE A 201 17.80 20.64 -13.51
C PHE A 201 17.63 22.00 -14.18
N SER A 202 16.38 22.44 -14.32
CA SER A 202 16.03 23.69 -15.00
C SER A 202 14.58 24.06 -14.70
N GLY A 203 14.36 25.30 -14.25
CA GLY A 203 13.03 25.81 -13.93
C GLY A 203 12.32 24.94 -12.91
N ASN A 204 11.18 24.35 -13.29
CA ASN A 204 10.36 23.49 -12.43
C ASN A 204 10.71 22.00 -12.53
N THR A 205 11.63 21.62 -13.44
CA THR A 205 12.03 20.24 -13.64
C THR A 205 13.04 19.82 -12.57
N SER A 206 12.70 18.83 -11.75
CA SER A 206 13.62 18.28 -10.73
C SER A 206 13.63 16.76 -10.71
N LEU A 207 14.80 16.20 -10.38
CA LEU A 207 14.97 14.79 -10.04
C LEU A 207 14.67 14.62 -8.56
N LEU A 208 13.89 13.62 -8.20
CA LEU A 208 13.51 13.25 -6.85
C LEU A 208 14.23 11.97 -6.44
N PHE A 209 14.88 11.98 -5.28
CA PHE A 209 15.35 10.79 -4.59
C PHE A 209 14.78 10.77 -3.17
N GLY A 210 14.29 9.63 -2.71
CA GLY A 210 13.76 9.55 -1.34
C GLY A 210 13.65 8.15 -0.80
N ILE A 211 13.51 8.06 0.51
CA ILE A 211 13.14 6.85 1.23
C ILE A 211 11.79 7.11 1.91
N THR A 212 10.86 6.16 1.76
CA THR A 212 9.51 6.29 2.33
C THR A 212 9.13 4.99 3.01
N TYR A 213 8.67 5.09 4.25
CA TYR A 213 8.02 4.02 4.98
C TYR A 213 6.50 4.20 4.92
N ASN A 214 5.80 3.18 4.41
CA ASN A 214 4.36 3.11 4.36
C ASN A 214 3.88 2.05 5.36
N ASN A 215 3.30 2.52 6.46
CA ASN A 215 2.85 1.70 7.59
C ASN A 215 1.33 1.50 7.51
N GLY A 216 0.90 0.35 7.02
CA GLY A 216 -0.52 -0.02 6.97
C GLY A 216 -1.05 -0.33 8.36
N PHE A 217 -2.13 0.33 8.77
CA PHE A 217 -2.70 0.16 10.11
C PHE A 217 -4.10 -0.46 10.11
N THR A 218 -4.68 -0.70 8.94
CA THR A 218 -5.94 -1.44 8.77
C THR A 218 -5.68 -2.91 8.49
N ASN A 219 -6.55 -3.78 9.01
CA ASN A 219 -6.50 -5.20 8.70
C ASN A 219 -6.71 -5.44 7.19
N ILE A 220 -5.77 -6.12 6.54
CA ILE A 220 -5.91 -6.50 5.13
C ILE A 220 -6.48 -7.91 4.94
N ALA A 221 -6.54 -8.73 6.00
CA ALA A 221 -7.04 -10.10 5.90
C ALA A 221 -8.57 -10.15 6.04
N ASN A 222 -9.19 -11.02 5.26
CA ASN A 222 -10.63 -11.31 5.22
C ASN A 222 -10.92 -12.81 5.22
N PHE A 223 -10.14 -13.58 5.98
CA PHE A 223 -10.32 -15.02 6.18
C PHE A 223 -10.25 -15.38 7.66
N ASP A 224 -10.75 -16.56 8.00
CA ASP A 224 -10.71 -17.09 9.36
C ASP A 224 -9.50 -18.02 9.54
N VAL A 225 -8.78 -17.85 10.64
CA VAL A 225 -7.65 -18.73 11.02
C VAL A 225 -8.14 -19.95 11.80
N ASP A 226 -9.26 -19.79 12.52
CA ASP A 226 -9.91 -20.81 13.34
C ASP A 226 -11.40 -20.46 13.44
N VAL A 227 -12.21 -21.37 13.99
CA VAL A 227 -13.64 -21.16 14.23
C VAL A 227 -13.85 -19.84 15.00
N ASP A 228 -14.64 -18.95 14.41
CA ASP A 228 -14.95 -17.60 14.92
C ASP A 228 -13.74 -16.66 15.12
N LYS A 229 -12.60 -16.95 14.49
CA LYS A 229 -11.37 -16.17 14.66
C LYS A 229 -10.83 -15.62 13.34
N LYS A 230 -11.20 -14.36 13.08
CA LYS A 230 -10.70 -13.60 11.92
C LYS A 230 -9.19 -13.37 11.99
N ALA A 231 -8.53 -13.57 10.85
CA ALA A 231 -7.15 -13.18 10.65
C ALA A 231 -7.00 -11.66 10.70
N LYS A 232 -5.90 -11.22 11.30
CA LYS A 232 -5.44 -9.83 11.33
C LYS A 232 -4.01 -9.76 10.82
N LEU A 233 -3.87 -9.24 9.61
CA LEU A 233 -2.60 -8.99 8.93
C LEU A 233 -2.52 -7.50 8.58
N LEU A 234 -1.37 -6.89 8.84
CA LEU A 234 -1.06 -5.52 8.45
C LEU A 234 0.07 -5.54 7.43
N ASN A 235 -0.10 -4.87 6.30
CA ASN A 235 0.92 -4.79 5.27
C ASN A 235 1.71 -3.48 5.40
N ASN A 236 3.04 -3.60 5.50
CA ASN A 236 3.97 -2.48 5.62
C ASN A 236 5.05 -2.61 4.56
N TYR A 237 5.56 -1.50 4.04
CA TYR A 237 6.68 -1.54 3.12
C TYR A 237 7.58 -0.32 3.23
N LEU A 238 8.86 -0.53 2.92
CA LEU A 238 9.86 0.52 2.77
C LEU A 238 10.19 0.64 1.28
N GLU A 239 10.13 1.84 0.73
CA GLU A 239 10.43 2.09 -0.68
C GLU A 239 11.54 3.11 -0.86
N LEU A 240 12.40 2.87 -1.85
CA LEU A 240 13.38 3.82 -2.35
C LEU A 240 12.83 4.43 -3.63
N THR A 241 12.64 5.73 -3.65
CA THR A 241 11.98 6.45 -4.74
C THR A 241 13.01 7.14 -5.63
N VAL A 242 12.87 6.94 -6.93
CA VAL A 242 13.41 7.83 -7.96
C VAL A 242 12.23 8.40 -8.74
N GLY A 243 12.18 9.71 -8.91
CA GLY A 243 11.10 10.36 -9.64
C GLY A 243 11.55 11.60 -10.36
N VAL A 244 10.71 12.11 -11.26
CA VAL A 244 10.94 13.38 -11.95
C VAL A 244 9.68 14.21 -11.81
N PHE A 245 9.84 15.47 -11.45
CA PHE A 245 8.80 16.48 -11.52
C PHE A 245 9.03 17.40 -12.72
N PHE A 246 7.94 17.92 -13.26
CA PHE A 246 7.86 18.88 -14.36
C PHE A 246 7.09 20.12 -13.92
#